data_AF-A0ABD6E6A0-F1
#
_entry.id   AF-A0ABD6E6A0-F1
#
_cell.length_a   1.000
_cell.length_b   1.000
_cell.length_c   1.000
_cell.angle_alpha   90.00
_cell.angle_beta   90.00
_cell.angle_gamma   90.00
#
_symmetry.space_group_name_H-M   'P 1'
#
loop_
_entity.id
_entity.type
_entity.pdbx_description
1 polymer ?
#
loop_
_entity_poly.entity_id
_entity_poly.type
_entity_poly.pdbx_seq_one_letter_code
_entity_poly.pdbx_strand_id
1 'polypeptide(L)'
;MNVGGAVILSDQLNSLSLCNQPEAMLQRIMSNNGVFYRHQKKDDDDITEEEKKRILSDLYASNPRLFMSRYFVYLSSSDCVCFDPEDYEISFYTKLIQQREHGTGRGWRKDVHQRNKRYAVLKRLKKEGRYFSNEKMREREPLLFDRMIGKFLPEEEQIQLRPTIENNSLSGMLMQFEDSQLIAMRREAQLDAVGDLEDKYHDDKIKSNEFGKALRLANRMLENDYATKSSMYEDQSDSEEVLKSSDRQNSSLDLTQTLMGECSEVSNDSDRDEEQLKSEFLDHMEQRFLRGDDEEFFDYSTIDLPENTRELEKMQDQDLEDAYFDAD
;
A
#
# COMPACT_ATOMS: atom_id res chain seq x y z
N MET A 1 13.57 74.68 17.47
CA MET A 1 13.12 74.44 16.08
C MET A 1 14.18 73.54 15.44
N ASN A 2 13.92 72.36 14.89
CA ASN A 2 12.68 71.73 14.52
C ASN A 2 12.90 70.21 14.59
N VAL A 3 11.99 69.54 15.30
CA VAL A 3 11.52 68.15 15.17
C VAL A 3 11.85 67.46 13.84
N GLY A 4 12.57 66.34 13.90
CA GLY A 4 12.85 65.51 12.73
C GLY A 4 13.25 64.05 13.02
N GLY A 5 12.96 63.53 14.22
CA GLY A 5 13.45 62.20 14.64
C GLY A 5 12.41 61.24 15.21
N ALA A 6 11.14 61.63 15.35
CA ALA A 6 10.16 60.87 16.13
C ALA A 6 9.13 60.07 15.30
N VAL A 7 9.09 60.21 13.97
CA VAL A 7 7.98 59.66 13.15
C VAL A 7 8.27 58.24 12.63
N ILE A 8 9.53 57.81 12.55
CA ILE A 8 9.85 56.48 11.98
C ILE A 8 9.79 55.35 13.04
N LEU A 9 9.93 55.67 14.32
CA LEU A 9 9.83 54.67 15.40
C LEU A 9 8.38 54.33 15.76
N SER A 10 7.40 55.20 15.49
CA SER A 10 5.98 54.94 15.76
C SER A 10 5.35 53.97 14.76
N ASP A 11 5.83 53.94 13.51
CA ASP A 11 5.24 53.10 12.47
C ASP A 11 5.74 51.65 12.51
N GLN A 12 6.95 51.39 13.03
CA GLN A 12 7.42 50.03 13.34
C GLN A 12 6.85 49.48 14.66
N LEU A 13 6.41 50.35 15.58
CA LEU A 13 5.70 49.94 16.78
C LEU A 13 4.21 49.67 16.53
N ASN A 14 3.66 50.14 15.41
CA ASN A 14 2.26 49.92 15.03
C ASN A 14 2.00 48.65 14.21
N SER A 15 3.03 48.02 13.63
CA SER A 15 2.87 46.70 12.97
C SER A 15 2.82 45.54 13.98
N LEU A 16 3.12 45.79 15.26
CA LEU A 16 3.03 44.81 16.35
C LEU A 16 1.67 44.85 17.09
N SER A 17 0.73 45.69 16.64
CA SER A 17 -0.49 46.04 17.39
C SER A 17 -1.79 45.38 16.89
N LEU A 18 -1.74 44.25 16.17
CA LEU A 18 -2.95 43.46 15.84
C LEU A 18 -2.90 41.98 16.27
N CYS A 19 -2.13 41.64 17.31
CA CYS A 19 -2.17 40.33 17.95
C CYS A 19 -3.18 40.30 19.12
N ASN A 20 -4.47 40.31 18.81
CA ASN A 20 -5.52 39.91 19.76
C ASN A 20 -5.94 38.46 19.40
N GLN A 21 -5.53 37.39 20.06
CA GLN A 21 -4.59 37.17 21.16
C GLN A 21 -3.98 35.77 20.95
N PRO A 22 -2.68 35.54 21.21
CA PRO A 22 -2.16 34.17 21.30
C PRO A 22 -2.95 33.37 22.35
N GLU A 23 -3.52 34.06 23.34
CA GLU A 23 -4.39 33.50 24.37
C GLU A 23 -5.62 32.76 23.84
N ALA A 24 -6.28 33.25 22.79
CA ALA A 24 -7.44 32.57 22.19
C ALA A 24 -7.03 31.27 21.47
N MET A 25 -5.86 31.31 20.82
CA MET A 25 -5.23 30.13 20.23
C MET A 25 -4.88 29.09 21.32
N LEU A 26 -4.24 29.52 22.42
CA LEU A 26 -3.86 28.63 23.52
C LEU A 26 -5.09 28.01 24.20
N GLN A 27 -6.15 28.79 24.47
CA GLN A 27 -7.38 28.29 25.07
C GLN A 27 -8.06 27.21 24.22
N ARG A 28 -8.02 27.35 22.89
CA ARG A 28 -8.58 26.34 21.99
C ARG A 28 -7.77 25.04 21.99
N ILE A 29 -6.44 25.12 22.08
CA ILE A 29 -5.60 23.94 22.27
C ILE A 29 -5.97 23.28 23.61
N MET A 30 -6.08 24.05 24.69
CA MET A 30 -6.44 23.56 26.02
C MET A 30 -7.82 22.91 26.12
N SER A 31 -8.78 23.39 25.33
CA SER A 31 -10.15 22.87 25.31
C SER A 31 -10.28 21.52 24.60
N ASN A 32 -9.28 21.10 23.81
CA ASN A 32 -9.29 19.80 23.14
C ASN A 32 -8.78 18.69 24.05
N ASN A 33 -9.47 17.56 24.03
CA ASN A 33 -9.08 16.36 24.78
C ASN A 33 -7.95 15.63 24.04
N GLY A 34 -7.00 15.05 24.79
CA GLY A 34 -5.90 14.26 24.21
C GLY A 34 -4.70 15.08 23.71
N VAL A 35 -4.62 16.37 24.02
CA VAL A 35 -3.45 17.19 23.67
C VAL A 35 -2.24 16.78 24.51
N PHE A 36 -1.12 16.53 23.84
CA PHE A 36 0.16 16.25 24.48
C PHE A 36 0.88 17.53 24.88
N TYR A 37 1.14 17.72 26.18
CA TYR A 37 1.89 18.88 26.71
C TYR A 37 3.31 18.51 27.14
N ARG A 38 3.46 17.39 27.86
CA ARG A 38 4.72 16.80 28.32
C ARG A 38 4.54 15.31 28.58
N HIS A 39 5.63 14.56 28.60
CA HIS A 39 5.61 13.18 29.10
C HIS A 39 5.31 13.19 30.61
N GLN A 40 4.18 12.61 31.01
CA GLN A 40 3.85 12.33 32.42
C GLN A 40 4.13 10.86 32.71
N LYS A 41 4.74 10.58 33.87
CA LYS A 41 4.83 9.22 34.42
C LYS A 41 3.50 8.85 35.06
N LYS A 42 3.26 7.55 35.22
CA LYS A 42 2.00 7.00 35.75
C LYS A 42 1.66 7.49 37.18
N ASP A 43 2.66 7.99 37.92
CA ASP A 43 2.53 8.48 39.29
C ASP A 43 2.60 10.02 39.39
N ASP A 44 2.64 10.75 38.26
CA ASP A 44 2.63 12.21 38.25
C ASP A 44 1.20 12.75 38.37
N ASP A 45 1.02 13.86 39.09
CA ASP A 45 -0.26 14.57 39.18
C ASP A 45 -0.73 15.07 37.80
N ASP A 46 -2.05 15.20 37.64
CA ASP A 46 -2.67 15.77 36.45
C ASP A 46 -2.20 17.22 36.24
N ILE A 47 -1.76 17.54 35.01
CA ILE A 47 -1.31 18.89 34.66
C ILE A 47 -2.48 19.86 34.81
N THR A 48 -2.32 20.86 35.68
CA THR A 48 -3.31 21.92 35.88
C THR A 48 -3.45 22.81 34.63
N GLU A 49 -4.61 23.43 34.44
CA GLU A 49 -4.85 24.35 33.31
C GLU A 49 -3.84 25.51 33.25
N GLU A 50 -3.43 26.01 34.41
CA GLU A 50 -2.42 27.06 34.54
C GLU A 50 -1.05 26.59 34.04
N GLU A 51 -0.68 25.34 34.37
CA GLU A 51 0.57 24.73 33.95
C GLU A 51 0.56 24.38 32.45
N LYS A 52 -0.59 23.92 31.90
CA LYS A 52 -0.78 23.74 30.44
C LYS A 52 -0.55 25.05 29.70
N LYS A 53 -1.20 26.13 30.15
CA LYS A 53 -1.07 27.46 29.54
C LYS A 53 0.38 27.95 29.57
N ARG A 54 1.08 27.72 30.69
CA ARG A 54 2.49 28.08 30.83
C ARG A 54 3.38 27.32 29.85
N ILE A 55 3.24 26.00 29.76
CA ILE A 55 4.02 25.16 28.82
C ILE A 55 3.82 25.65 27.37
N LEU A 56 2.57 25.90 26.98
CA LEU A 56 2.26 26.39 25.63
C LEU A 56 2.86 27.77 25.37
N SER A 57 2.73 28.70 26.32
CA SER A 57 3.26 30.07 26.22
C SER A 57 4.79 30.07 26.12
N ASP A 58 5.45 29.28 26.96
CA ASP A 58 6.90 29.13 26.98
C ASP A 58 7.40 28.53 25.66
N LEU A 59 6.71 27.52 25.11
CA LEU A 59 7.08 26.91 23.82
C LEU A 59 6.87 27.89 22.66
N TYR A 60 5.75 28.60 22.63
CA TYR A 60 5.45 29.59 21.60
C TYR A 60 6.51 30.70 21.57
N ALA A 61 6.92 31.21 22.73
CA ALA A 61 7.93 32.27 22.82
C ALA A 61 9.35 31.79 22.50
N SER A 62 9.71 30.56 22.91
CA SER A 62 11.07 30.02 22.73
C SER A 62 11.30 29.41 21.35
N ASN A 63 10.32 28.70 20.80
CA ASN A 63 10.42 28.02 19.51
C ASN A 63 9.05 27.97 18.80
N PRO A 64 8.70 29.04 18.05
CA PRO A 64 7.44 29.12 17.30
C PRO A 64 7.27 27.99 16.28
N ARG A 65 8.36 27.52 15.67
CA ARG A 65 8.35 26.43 14.67
C ARG A 65 7.89 25.11 15.29
N LEU A 66 8.50 24.75 16.42
CA LEU A 66 8.15 23.54 17.16
C LEU A 66 6.74 23.62 17.75
N PHE A 67 6.29 24.81 18.15
CA PHE A 67 4.92 25.03 18.56
C PHE A 67 3.95 24.75 17.39
N MET A 68 4.25 25.30 16.21
CA MET A 68 3.44 25.14 15.00
C MET A 68 3.34 23.66 14.62
N SER A 69 4.47 22.95 14.49
CA SER A 69 4.47 21.53 14.09
C SER A 69 3.71 20.61 15.04
N ARG A 70 3.72 20.89 16.34
CA ARG A 70 2.99 20.08 17.33
C ARG A 70 1.50 20.37 17.41
N TYR A 71 1.11 21.64 17.24
CA TYR A 71 -0.26 22.08 17.55
C TYR A 71 -1.06 22.56 16.34
N PHE A 72 -0.52 22.55 15.11
CA PHE A 72 -1.21 23.04 13.91
C PHE A 72 -2.59 22.43 13.67
N VAL A 73 -2.82 21.19 14.13
CA VAL A 73 -4.12 20.49 14.04
C VAL A 73 -5.23 21.28 14.75
N TYR A 74 -4.87 22.02 15.79
CA TYR A 74 -5.80 22.81 16.62
C TYR A 74 -5.85 24.30 16.23
N LEU A 75 -4.93 24.78 15.39
CA LEU A 75 -4.83 26.17 14.93
C LEU A 75 -5.82 26.47 13.81
N SER A 76 -6.15 27.73 13.56
CA SER A 76 -7.05 28.22 12.49
C SER A 76 -6.34 29.26 11.64
N SER A 77 -6.89 29.59 10.47
CA SER A 77 -6.26 30.56 9.56
C SER A 77 -6.12 31.95 10.17
N SER A 78 -6.92 32.30 11.19
CA SER A 78 -6.77 33.53 11.97
C SER A 78 -5.49 33.56 12.80
N ASP A 79 -5.01 32.40 13.26
CA ASP A 79 -3.85 32.30 14.16
C ASP A 79 -2.53 32.41 13.39
N CYS A 80 -2.55 32.14 12.08
CA CYS A 80 -1.35 32.20 11.24
C CYS A 80 -0.74 33.61 11.21
N VAL A 81 -1.53 34.66 11.50
CA VAL A 81 -1.05 36.04 11.63
C VAL A 81 -0.09 36.22 12.82
N CYS A 82 -0.15 35.33 13.81
CA CYS A 82 0.73 35.37 14.96
C CYS A 82 2.15 34.84 14.66
N PHE A 83 2.38 34.23 13.50
CA PHE A 83 3.65 33.62 13.14
C PHE A 83 4.36 34.37 12.00
N ASP A 84 5.67 34.18 11.87
CA ASP A 84 6.48 34.79 10.81
C ASP A 84 6.23 34.07 9.47
N PRO A 85 5.66 34.75 8.45
CA PRO A 85 5.37 34.13 7.16
C PRO A 85 6.61 33.85 6.31
N GLU A 86 7.75 34.49 6.59
CA GLU A 86 9.00 34.29 5.84
C GLU A 86 9.71 32.98 6.23
N ASP A 87 9.30 32.39 7.35
CA ASP A 87 9.83 31.12 7.81
C ASP A 87 9.21 29.97 7.01
N TYR A 88 10.06 29.19 6.33
CA TYR A 88 9.62 28.10 5.46
C TYR A 88 8.72 27.09 6.18
N GLU A 89 9.10 26.65 7.39
CA GLU A 89 8.36 25.64 8.15
C GLU A 89 6.98 26.18 8.57
N ILE A 90 6.93 27.42 9.03
CA ILE A 90 5.67 28.09 9.40
C ILE A 90 4.78 28.29 8.17
N SER A 91 5.36 28.68 7.04
CA SER A 91 4.63 28.87 5.78
C SER A 91 4.01 27.56 5.29
N PHE A 92 4.71 26.43 5.46
CA PHE A 92 4.22 25.09 5.13
C PHE A 92 2.99 24.74 5.98
N TYR A 93 3.09 24.81 7.31
CA TYR A 93 1.96 24.53 8.19
C TYR A 93 0.78 25.50 7.98
N THR A 94 1.07 26.76 7.66
CA THR A 94 0.05 27.76 7.31
C THR A 94 -0.76 27.35 6.09
N LYS A 95 -0.08 26.86 5.03
CA LYS A 95 -0.75 26.29 3.84
C LYS A 95 -1.61 25.08 4.21
N LEU A 96 -1.12 24.19 5.09
CA LEU A 96 -1.90 23.01 5.53
C LEU A 96 -3.18 23.42 6.29
N ILE A 97 -3.11 24.42 7.18
CA ILE A 97 -4.27 24.95 7.92
C ILE A 97 -5.29 25.53 6.94
N GLN A 98 -4.86 26.34 5.98
CA GLN A 98 -5.72 26.92 4.95
C GLN A 98 -6.40 25.84 4.10
N GLN A 99 -5.65 24.84 3.62
CA GLN A 99 -6.21 23.72 2.86
C GLN A 99 -7.25 22.92 3.65
N ARG A 100 -7.04 22.76 4.96
CA ARG A 100 -8.01 22.09 5.85
C ARG A 100 -9.30 22.89 5.96
N GLU A 101 -9.22 24.19 6.15
CA GLU A 101 -10.38 25.09 6.23
C GLU A 101 -11.16 25.14 4.91
N HIS A 102 -10.47 25.39 3.79
CA HIS A 102 -11.08 25.48 2.45
C HIS A 102 -11.57 24.14 1.90
N GLY A 103 -11.28 23.02 2.56
CA GLY A 103 -11.79 21.71 2.17
C GLY A 103 -11.10 21.06 0.97
N THR A 104 -10.18 21.78 0.32
CA THR A 104 -9.48 21.35 -0.90
C THR A 104 -8.60 20.11 -0.70
N GLY A 105 -8.21 19.79 0.54
CA GLY A 105 -7.43 18.60 0.90
C GLY A 105 -8.14 17.58 1.80
N ARG A 106 -9.41 17.80 2.17
CA ARG A 106 -10.09 16.92 3.15
C ARG A 106 -10.37 15.51 2.61
N GLY A 107 -10.61 15.36 1.30
CA GLY A 107 -10.84 14.07 0.67
C GLY A 107 -9.58 13.21 0.66
N TRP A 108 -8.48 13.78 0.15
CA TRP A 108 -7.19 13.10 0.06
C TRP A 108 -6.64 12.68 1.43
N ARG A 109 -6.69 13.56 2.45
CA ARG A 109 -6.22 13.17 3.78
C ARG A 109 -7.08 12.10 4.45
N LYS A 110 -8.40 12.11 4.25
CA LYS A 110 -9.28 11.05 4.77
C LYS A 110 -8.95 9.71 4.13
N ASP A 111 -8.71 9.70 2.81
CA ASP A 111 -8.30 8.52 2.07
C ASP A 111 -6.93 8.00 2.54
N VAL A 112 -5.94 8.89 2.69
CA VAL A 112 -4.61 8.54 3.25
C VAL A 112 -4.74 7.97 4.67
N HIS A 113 -5.49 8.59 5.56
CA HIS A 113 -5.68 8.07 6.91
C HIS A 113 -6.37 6.70 6.93
N GLN A 114 -7.39 6.50 6.08
CA GLN A 114 -8.07 5.21 5.95
C GLN A 114 -7.11 4.15 5.39
N ARG A 115 -6.33 4.51 4.38
CA ARG A 115 -5.31 3.64 3.78
C ARG A 115 -4.21 3.27 4.78
N ASN A 116 -3.77 4.19 5.63
CA ASN A 116 -2.79 3.92 6.69
C ASN A 116 -3.34 2.98 7.76
N LYS A 117 -4.61 3.15 8.15
CA LYS A 117 -5.31 2.22 9.04
C LYS A 117 -5.37 0.82 8.47
N ARG A 118 -5.82 0.70 7.22
CA ARG A 118 -5.85 -0.57 6.51
C ARG A 118 -4.45 -1.15 6.35
N TYR A 119 -3.43 -0.34 6.09
CA TYR A 119 -2.04 -0.78 5.98
C TYR A 119 -1.49 -1.36 7.29
N ALA A 120 -1.81 -0.77 8.45
CA ALA A 120 -1.45 -1.35 9.74
C ALA A 120 -2.05 -2.76 9.94
N VAL A 121 -3.32 -2.94 9.56
CA VAL A 121 -3.97 -4.26 9.61
C VAL A 121 -3.44 -5.22 8.56
N LEU A 122 -3.15 -4.74 7.36
CA LEU A 122 -2.52 -5.51 6.28
C LEU A 122 -1.23 -6.16 6.76
N LYS A 123 -0.35 -5.39 7.42
CA LYS A 123 0.90 -5.92 8.02
C LYS A 123 0.64 -7.06 9.00
N ARG A 124 -0.39 -6.93 9.85
CA ARG A 124 -0.81 -7.99 10.77
C ARG A 124 -1.31 -9.22 10.02
N LEU A 125 -2.19 -9.04 9.03
CA LEU A 125 -2.75 -10.14 8.23
C LEU A 125 -1.67 -10.91 7.45
N LYS A 126 -0.67 -10.20 6.90
CA LYS A 126 0.49 -10.84 6.25
C LYS A 126 1.29 -11.70 7.24
N LYS A 127 1.47 -11.22 8.47
CA LYS A 127 2.16 -11.98 9.52
C LYS A 127 1.38 -13.22 9.97
N GLU A 128 0.04 -13.12 10.04
CA GLU A 128 -0.83 -14.24 10.40
C GLU A 128 -0.95 -15.29 9.28
N GLY A 129 -0.81 -14.88 8.01
CA GLY A 129 -0.76 -15.78 6.84
C GLY A 129 -2.10 -16.40 6.43
N ARG A 130 -3.18 -16.22 7.21
CA ARG A 130 -4.50 -16.81 6.89
C ARG A 130 -5.23 -16.10 5.76
N TYR A 131 -5.23 -14.77 5.77
CA TYR A 131 -5.96 -13.97 4.78
C TYR A 131 -5.28 -14.02 3.40
N PHE A 132 -3.94 -14.01 3.38
CA PHE A 132 -3.12 -14.09 2.17
C PHE A 132 -2.66 -15.54 1.88
N SER A 133 -3.42 -16.55 2.31
CA SER A 133 -3.14 -17.94 1.91
C SER A 133 -3.52 -18.15 0.44
N ASN A 134 -2.89 -19.13 -0.22
CA ASN A 134 -3.20 -19.47 -1.60
C ASN A 134 -4.70 -19.78 -1.81
N GLU A 135 -5.29 -20.53 -0.88
CA GLU A 135 -6.73 -20.84 -0.88
C GLU A 135 -7.58 -19.56 -0.85
N LYS A 136 -7.32 -18.65 0.10
CA LYS A 136 -8.09 -17.42 0.27
C LYS A 136 -7.82 -16.37 -0.80
N MET A 137 -6.64 -16.35 -1.40
CA MET A 137 -6.37 -15.48 -2.55
C MET A 137 -7.05 -15.99 -3.82
N ARG A 138 -7.04 -17.30 -4.05
CA ARG A 138 -7.74 -17.94 -5.17
C ARG A 138 -9.26 -17.79 -5.07
N GLU A 139 -9.81 -17.90 -3.87
CA GLU A 139 -11.24 -17.67 -3.62
C GLU A 139 -11.65 -16.26 -4.11
N ARG A 140 -10.84 -15.25 -3.80
CA ARG A 140 -11.11 -13.84 -4.09
C ARG A 140 -10.85 -13.46 -5.55
N GLU A 141 -9.73 -13.91 -6.12
CA GLU A 141 -9.27 -13.53 -7.45
C GLU A 141 -8.83 -14.77 -8.28
N PRO A 142 -9.77 -15.67 -8.62
CA PRO A 142 -9.44 -16.98 -9.18
C PRO A 142 -8.76 -16.92 -10.56
N LEU A 143 -9.20 -16.04 -11.46
CA LEU A 143 -8.62 -15.97 -12.81
C LEU A 143 -7.16 -15.54 -12.76
N LEU A 144 -6.88 -14.48 -12.00
CA LEU A 144 -5.54 -13.92 -11.89
C LEU A 144 -4.62 -14.87 -11.09
N PHE A 145 -5.16 -15.49 -10.03
CA PHE A 145 -4.44 -16.49 -9.24
C PHE A 145 -3.97 -17.66 -10.12
N ASP A 146 -4.87 -18.25 -10.91
CA ASP A 146 -4.53 -19.37 -11.80
C ASP A 146 -3.43 -18.98 -12.80
N ARG A 147 -3.42 -17.72 -13.26
CA ARG A 147 -2.48 -17.23 -14.28
C ARG A 147 -1.10 -16.91 -13.69
N MET A 148 -1.05 -16.30 -12.50
CA MET A 148 0.19 -15.77 -11.91
C MET A 148 0.81 -16.68 -10.85
N ILE A 149 0.02 -17.51 -10.17
CA ILE A 149 0.50 -18.40 -9.09
C ILE A 149 0.18 -19.86 -9.40
N GLY A 150 -1.09 -20.18 -9.67
CA GLY A 150 -1.62 -21.55 -9.69
C GLY A 150 -0.86 -22.50 -10.62
N LYS A 151 -0.43 -22.03 -11.80
CA LYS A 151 0.34 -22.82 -12.76
C LYS A 151 1.74 -23.21 -12.29
N PHE A 152 2.30 -22.44 -11.37
CA PHE A 152 3.68 -22.60 -10.89
C PHE A 152 3.76 -23.26 -9.51
N LEU A 153 2.60 -23.48 -8.85
CA LEU A 153 2.58 -24.22 -7.60
C LEU A 153 3.00 -25.67 -7.82
N PRO A 154 3.71 -26.30 -6.86
CA PRO A 154 4.00 -27.73 -6.93
C PRO A 154 2.70 -28.53 -6.94
N GLU A 155 2.73 -29.72 -7.56
CA GLU A 155 1.53 -30.55 -7.75
C GLU A 155 0.83 -30.88 -6.41
N GLU A 156 1.61 -31.08 -5.34
CA GLU A 156 1.10 -31.31 -3.98
C GLU A 156 0.22 -30.16 -3.49
N GLU A 157 0.62 -28.91 -3.71
CA GLU A 157 -0.14 -27.72 -3.32
C GLU A 157 -1.33 -27.49 -4.25
N GLN A 158 -1.18 -27.78 -5.55
CA GLN A 158 -2.31 -27.72 -6.49
C GLN A 158 -3.43 -28.70 -6.09
N ILE A 159 -3.09 -29.88 -5.58
CA ILE A 159 -4.07 -30.86 -5.11
C ILE A 159 -4.85 -30.31 -3.92
N GLN A 160 -4.20 -29.63 -2.97
CA GLN A 160 -4.88 -29.01 -1.82
C GLN A 160 -5.87 -27.91 -2.22
N LEU A 161 -5.66 -27.28 -3.39
CA LEU A 161 -6.58 -26.28 -3.94
C LEU A 161 -7.75 -26.91 -4.69
N ARG A 162 -7.69 -28.20 -5.02
CA ARG A 162 -8.82 -28.90 -5.65
C ARG A 162 -9.82 -29.31 -4.56
N PRO A 163 -11.09 -29.51 -4.91
CA PRO A 163 -12.02 -30.19 -4.03
C PRO A 163 -11.51 -31.61 -3.71
N THR A 164 -10.78 -31.79 -2.61
CA THR A 164 -10.33 -33.07 -2.05
C THR A 164 -11.30 -33.59 -1.00
N ILE A 165 -11.59 -34.90 -1.05
CA ILE A 165 -12.48 -35.60 -0.12
C ILE A 165 -11.81 -35.78 1.26
N GLU A 166 -11.28 -34.70 1.84
CA GLU A 166 -10.66 -34.74 3.16
C GLU A 166 -11.73 -34.81 4.27
N ASN A 167 -12.94 -34.35 3.96
CA ASN A 167 -14.09 -34.47 4.84
C ASN A 167 -14.80 -35.81 4.60
N ASN A 168 -14.63 -36.78 5.49
CA ASN A 168 -15.28 -38.11 5.49
C ASN A 168 -16.83 -38.07 5.61
N SER A 169 -17.47 -36.92 5.38
CA SER A 169 -18.92 -36.73 5.46
C SER A 169 -19.45 -36.19 4.14
N LEU A 170 -20.60 -36.72 3.69
CA LEU A 170 -21.34 -36.23 2.52
C LEU A 170 -21.57 -34.71 2.60
N SER A 171 -21.81 -34.17 3.80
CA SER A 171 -21.98 -32.73 4.00
C SER A 171 -20.72 -31.94 3.64
N GLY A 172 -19.53 -32.45 3.98
CA GLY A 172 -18.27 -31.78 3.67
C GLY A 172 -17.95 -31.83 2.18
N MET A 173 -18.28 -32.93 1.51
CA MET A 173 -18.15 -33.04 0.04
C MET A 173 -19.10 -32.07 -0.68
N LEU A 174 -20.34 -31.93 -0.20
CA LEU A 174 -21.30 -30.99 -0.78
C LEU A 174 -20.86 -29.54 -0.62
N MET A 175 -20.39 -29.15 0.57
CA MET A 175 -19.85 -27.79 0.81
C MET A 175 -18.67 -27.51 -0.12
N GLN A 176 -17.74 -28.45 -0.25
CA GLN A 176 -16.56 -28.24 -1.08
C GLN A 176 -16.89 -28.16 -2.58
N PHE A 177 -17.90 -28.89 -3.03
CA PHE A 177 -18.42 -28.77 -4.39
C PHE A 177 -19.06 -27.40 -4.61
N GLU A 178 -19.83 -26.90 -3.65
CA GLU A 178 -20.40 -25.56 -3.69
C GLU A 178 -19.31 -24.48 -3.76
N ASP A 179 -18.29 -24.56 -2.89
CA ASP A 179 -17.14 -23.65 -2.91
C ASP A 179 -16.43 -23.67 -4.28
N SER A 180 -16.23 -24.86 -4.84
CA SER A 180 -15.60 -25.02 -6.16
C SER A 180 -16.44 -24.40 -7.29
N GLN A 181 -17.77 -24.55 -7.21
CA GLN A 181 -18.68 -23.93 -8.17
C GLN A 181 -18.67 -22.41 -8.04
N LEU A 182 -18.64 -21.86 -6.83
CA LEU A 182 -18.52 -20.42 -6.60
C LEU A 182 -17.22 -19.86 -7.19
N ILE A 183 -16.09 -20.54 -6.98
CA ILE A 183 -14.79 -20.17 -7.55
C ILE A 183 -14.86 -20.21 -9.09
N ALA A 184 -15.45 -21.25 -9.67
CA ALA A 184 -15.60 -21.38 -11.11
C ALA A 184 -16.49 -20.27 -11.70
N MET A 185 -17.63 -19.98 -11.09
CA MET A 185 -18.54 -18.91 -11.49
C MET A 185 -17.85 -17.54 -11.41
N ARG A 186 -17.10 -17.26 -10.34
CA ARG A 186 -16.35 -16.00 -10.19
C ARG A 186 -15.27 -15.87 -11.28
N ARG A 187 -14.56 -16.96 -11.59
CA ARG A 187 -13.56 -17.00 -12.68
C ARG A 187 -14.17 -16.73 -14.05
N GLU A 188 -15.34 -17.31 -14.32
CA GLU A 188 -16.09 -17.09 -15.57
C GLU A 188 -16.54 -15.63 -15.68
N ALA A 189 -17.12 -15.06 -14.62
CA ALA A 189 -17.49 -13.64 -14.59
C ALA A 189 -16.28 -12.69 -14.80
N GLN A 190 -15.11 -13.05 -14.25
CA GLN A 190 -13.87 -12.31 -14.48
C GLN A 190 -13.38 -12.39 -15.93
N LEU A 191 -13.56 -13.54 -16.59
CA LEU A 191 -13.22 -13.71 -18.01
C LEU A 191 -14.15 -12.88 -18.90
N ASP A 192 -15.46 -12.95 -18.67
CA ASP A 192 -16.46 -12.18 -19.42
C ASP A 192 -16.21 -10.68 -19.33
N ALA A 193 -15.91 -10.19 -18.11
CA ALA A 193 -15.58 -8.79 -17.88
C ALA A 193 -14.33 -8.32 -18.66
N VAL A 194 -13.38 -9.22 -18.92
CA VAL A 194 -12.17 -8.93 -19.71
C VAL A 194 -12.47 -8.96 -21.21
N GLY A 195 -13.27 -9.92 -21.68
CA GLY A 195 -13.70 -9.97 -23.09
C GLY A 195 -14.47 -8.71 -23.50
N ASP A 196 -15.39 -8.25 -22.65
CA ASP A 196 -16.14 -7.00 -22.84
C ASP A 196 -15.26 -5.75 -22.90
N LEU A 197 -14.06 -5.80 -22.30
CA LEU A 197 -13.09 -4.72 -22.33
C LEU A 197 -12.36 -4.73 -23.68
N GLU A 198 -11.90 -5.88 -24.18
CA GLU A 198 -11.18 -5.98 -25.46
C GLU A 198 -11.99 -5.44 -26.65
N ASP A 199 -13.32 -5.66 -26.67
CA ASP A 199 -14.21 -5.17 -27.73
C ASP A 199 -14.43 -3.64 -27.72
N LYS A 200 -14.07 -2.95 -26.63
CA LYS A 200 -14.31 -1.51 -26.45
C LYS A 200 -13.08 -0.61 -26.66
N TYR A 201 -11.90 -1.17 -26.98
CA TYR A 201 -10.66 -0.39 -27.11
C TYR A 201 -10.30 -0.02 -28.57
N HIS A 202 -10.96 1.03 -29.05
CA HIS A 202 -10.35 1.99 -29.98
C HIS A 202 -10.22 3.40 -29.36
N ASP A 203 -10.38 3.53 -28.04
CA ASP A 203 -10.25 4.81 -27.32
C ASP A 203 -9.41 4.67 -26.04
N ASP A 204 -8.23 5.29 -26.05
CA ASP A 204 -7.15 5.24 -25.04
C ASP A 204 -7.48 5.89 -23.68
N LYS A 205 -8.75 6.10 -23.34
CA LYS A 205 -9.16 6.90 -22.16
C LYS A 205 -9.90 6.17 -21.05
N ILE A 206 -10.18 4.88 -21.19
CA ILE A 206 -10.76 4.10 -20.09
C ILE A 206 -9.61 3.58 -19.24
N LYS A 207 -9.37 4.24 -18.10
CA LYS A 207 -8.48 3.80 -17.02
C LYS A 207 -8.62 2.29 -16.85
N SER A 208 -7.61 1.53 -17.30
CA SER A 208 -7.59 0.08 -17.13
C SER A 208 -7.68 -0.23 -15.64
N ASN A 209 -8.68 -0.99 -15.23
CA ASN A 209 -8.79 -1.52 -13.88
C ASN A 209 -7.47 -2.22 -13.51
N GLU A 210 -6.99 -2.11 -12.27
CA GLU A 210 -5.71 -2.72 -11.84
C GLU A 210 -5.67 -4.22 -12.15
N PHE A 211 -6.81 -4.88 -12.04
CA PHE A 211 -7.01 -6.26 -12.46
C PHE A 211 -6.63 -6.49 -13.93
N GLY A 212 -7.12 -5.65 -14.84
CA GLY A 212 -6.81 -5.76 -16.27
C GLY A 212 -5.34 -5.49 -16.58
N LYS A 213 -4.67 -4.59 -15.82
CA LYS A 213 -3.22 -4.37 -15.96
C LYS A 213 -2.44 -5.60 -15.54
N ALA A 214 -2.75 -6.17 -14.36
CA ALA A 214 -2.11 -7.37 -13.84
C ALA A 214 -2.31 -8.57 -14.78
N LEU A 215 -3.52 -8.73 -15.33
CA LEU A 215 -3.82 -9.82 -16.26
C LEU A 215 -3.04 -9.69 -17.59
N ARG A 216 -2.93 -8.46 -18.14
CA ARG A 216 -2.12 -8.20 -19.34
C ARG A 216 -0.64 -8.47 -19.09
N LEU A 217 -0.12 -8.06 -17.93
CA LEU A 217 1.26 -8.36 -17.50
C LEU A 217 1.48 -9.87 -17.46
N ALA A 218 0.58 -10.60 -16.81
CA ALA A 218 0.64 -12.05 -16.69
C ALA A 218 0.59 -12.75 -18.06
N ASN A 219 -0.31 -12.31 -18.96
CA ASN A 219 -0.39 -12.84 -20.32
C ASN A 219 0.91 -12.64 -21.08
N ARG A 220 1.47 -11.43 -21.07
CA ARG A 220 2.72 -11.08 -21.75
C ARG A 220 3.90 -11.93 -21.24
N MET A 221 4.02 -12.09 -19.93
CA MET A 221 5.11 -12.90 -19.34
C MET A 221 4.98 -14.38 -19.73
N LEU A 222 3.76 -14.92 -19.71
CA LEU A 222 3.52 -16.31 -20.08
C LEU A 222 3.66 -16.60 -21.58
N GLU A 223 3.45 -15.61 -22.44
CA GLU A 223 3.73 -15.71 -23.89
C GLU A 223 5.24 -15.78 -24.17
N ASN A 224 6.05 -14.99 -23.45
CA ASN A 224 7.50 -15.01 -23.56
C ASN A 224 8.09 -16.37 -23.16
N ASP A 225 7.57 -16.98 -22.09
CA ASP A 225 7.96 -18.33 -21.66
C ASP A 225 7.67 -19.39 -22.75
N TYR A 226 6.50 -19.29 -23.40
CA TYR A 226 6.12 -20.24 -24.45
C TYR A 226 7.00 -20.07 -25.69
N ALA A 227 7.30 -18.83 -26.10
CA ALA A 227 8.19 -18.55 -27.23
C ALA A 227 9.61 -19.08 -26.98
N THR A 228 10.14 -18.86 -25.77
CA THR A 228 11.47 -19.35 -25.36
C THR A 228 11.53 -20.88 -25.32
N LYS A 229 10.50 -21.53 -24.78
CA LYS A 229 10.41 -23.00 -24.78
C LYS A 229 10.23 -23.54 -26.20
N SER A 230 9.42 -22.90 -27.05
CA SER A 230 9.19 -23.32 -28.44
C SER A 230 10.47 -23.25 -29.28
N SER A 231 11.29 -22.20 -29.13
CA SER A 231 12.56 -22.12 -29.87
C SER A 231 13.58 -23.18 -29.44
N MET A 232 13.52 -23.63 -28.18
CA MET A 232 14.38 -24.71 -27.67
C MET A 232 14.06 -26.07 -28.29
N TYR A 233 12.81 -26.32 -28.69
CA TYR A 233 12.38 -27.56 -29.35
C TYR A 233 12.55 -27.53 -30.87
N GLU A 234 12.61 -26.35 -31.51
CA GLU A 234 12.83 -26.24 -32.96
C GLU A 234 14.29 -26.49 -33.37
N ASP A 235 15.26 -26.16 -32.50
CA ASP A 235 16.71 -26.35 -32.75
C ASP A 235 17.19 -27.82 -32.66
N GLN A 236 16.30 -28.76 -32.33
CA GLN A 236 16.59 -30.20 -32.28
C GLN A 236 16.03 -31.00 -33.48
N SER A 237 15.40 -30.34 -34.47
CA SER A 237 14.70 -31.03 -35.56
C SER A 237 15.41 -31.03 -36.92
N ASP A 238 16.72 -30.76 -36.98
CA ASP A 238 17.48 -30.84 -38.24
C ASP A 238 18.55 -31.94 -38.19
N SER A 239 18.09 -33.19 -38.19
CA SER A 239 18.90 -34.35 -38.65
C SER A 239 18.02 -35.56 -38.98
N GLU A 240 17.16 -35.46 -39.99
CA GLU A 240 16.71 -36.63 -40.74
C GLU A 240 17.48 -36.74 -42.06
N GLU A 241 18.68 -37.35 -42.03
CA GLU A 241 19.23 -37.99 -43.23
C GLU A 241 19.13 -39.52 -43.11
N VAL A 242 18.16 -40.05 -43.88
CA VAL A 242 18.25 -41.25 -44.73
C VAL A 242 18.94 -42.49 -44.12
N LEU A 243 18.14 -43.38 -43.54
CA LEU A 243 18.52 -44.76 -43.28
C LEU A 243 18.61 -45.58 -44.58
N LYS A 244 19.80 -46.09 -44.90
CA LYS A 244 19.97 -47.26 -45.77
C LYS A 244 20.98 -48.26 -45.19
N SER A 245 20.44 -49.43 -44.86
CA SER A 245 21.04 -50.79 -44.83
C SER A 245 22.14 -51.16 -43.82
N SER A 246 21.78 -52.17 -43.00
CA SER A 246 22.49 -53.44 -42.74
C SER A 246 22.91 -53.74 -41.29
N ASP A 247 22.32 -54.82 -40.78
CA ASP A 247 22.73 -55.78 -39.74
C ASP A 247 24.01 -55.52 -38.91
N ARG A 248 23.88 -55.56 -37.58
CA ARG A 248 24.54 -56.56 -36.70
C ARG A 248 24.18 -56.43 -35.22
N GLN A 249 24.33 -57.55 -34.53
CA GLN A 249 23.81 -57.90 -33.22
C GLN A 249 24.60 -57.34 -32.01
N ASN A 250 23.85 -57.20 -30.91
CA ASN A 250 24.17 -57.50 -29.50
C ASN A 250 25.16 -56.65 -28.66
N SER A 251 24.62 -56.25 -27.50
CA SER A 251 25.20 -56.35 -26.13
C SER A 251 25.74 -55.09 -25.44
N SER A 252 25.35 -55.06 -24.16
CA SER A 252 26.07 -54.55 -22.98
C SER A 252 25.89 -53.08 -22.60
N LEU A 253 25.11 -52.95 -21.53
CA LEU A 253 25.31 -52.01 -20.42
C LEU A 253 26.80 -51.76 -20.15
N ASP A 254 27.18 -50.48 -20.07
CA ASP A 254 27.94 -49.83 -19.00
C ASP A 254 28.76 -48.67 -19.58
N LEU A 255 28.34 -47.44 -19.28
CA LEU A 255 29.28 -46.33 -19.12
C LEU A 255 28.67 -45.34 -18.12
N THR A 256 28.69 -45.75 -16.86
CA THR A 256 28.82 -44.77 -15.80
C THR A 256 30.11 -43.97 -16.01
N GLN A 257 30.04 -42.68 -15.67
CA GLN A 257 31.19 -41.87 -15.29
C GLN A 257 32.05 -41.30 -16.43
N THR A 258 31.63 -40.16 -16.96
CA THR A 258 32.45 -38.94 -17.13
C THR A 258 31.52 -37.83 -17.60
N LEU A 259 31.05 -36.99 -16.68
CA LEU A 259 30.72 -35.56 -16.84
C LEU A 259 30.21 -35.05 -15.47
N MET A 260 31.03 -35.22 -14.44
CA MET A 260 31.05 -34.26 -13.33
C MET A 260 32.01 -33.16 -13.77
N GLY A 261 31.45 -32.10 -14.34
CA GLY A 261 32.18 -30.94 -14.79
C GLY A 261 31.23 -29.76 -14.80
N GLU A 262 31.27 -28.99 -13.72
CA GLU A 262 30.72 -27.64 -13.58
C GLU A 262 29.19 -27.56 -13.52
N CYS A 263 28.66 -27.68 -12.29
CA CYS A 263 27.42 -27.00 -11.93
C CYS A 263 27.66 -25.48 -12.10
N SER A 264 27.34 -24.95 -13.28
CA SER A 264 27.07 -23.53 -13.39
C SER A 264 25.69 -23.29 -12.78
N GLU A 265 25.62 -22.32 -11.87
CA GLU A 265 24.39 -21.71 -11.41
C GLU A 265 23.71 -21.05 -12.62
N VAL A 266 22.97 -21.83 -13.41
CA VAL A 266 21.98 -21.26 -14.33
C VAL A 266 20.77 -20.95 -13.46
N SER A 267 20.75 -19.76 -12.88
CA SER A 267 19.48 -19.17 -12.44
C SER A 267 18.60 -19.11 -13.68
N ASN A 268 17.64 -20.03 -13.80
CA ASN A 268 16.78 -20.09 -14.97
C ASN A 268 15.96 -18.78 -15.00
N ASP A 269 15.97 -18.06 -16.12
CA ASP A 269 15.12 -16.86 -16.29
C ASP A 269 13.64 -17.15 -15.95
N SER A 270 13.20 -18.41 -16.15
CA SER A 270 11.89 -18.92 -15.76
C SER A 270 11.57 -18.81 -14.26
N ASP A 271 12.56 -19.01 -13.36
CA ASP A 271 12.34 -18.93 -11.91
C ASP A 271 12.17 -17.47 -11.48
N ARG A 272 12.88 -16.57 -12.17
CA ARG A 272 12.81 -15.12 -11.93
C ARG A 272 11.49 -14.52 -12.39
N ASP A 273 10.91 -15.05 -13.47
CA ASP A 273 9.61 -14.62 -13.98
C ASP A 273 8.46 -15.15 -13.09
N GLU A 274 8.59 -16.36 -12.54
CA GLU A 274 7.66 -16.88 -11.53
C GLU A 274 7.62 -16.02 -10.26
N GLU A 275 8.79 -15.67 -9.71
CA GLU A 275 8.88 -14.82 -8.51
C GLU A 275 8.27 -13.42 -8.76
N GLN A 276 8.50 -12.86 -9.95
CA GLN A 276 7.88 -11.60 -10.36
C GLN A 276 6.36 -11.70 -10.43
N LEU A 277 5.81 -12.73 -11.08
CA LEU A 277 4.37 -12.95 -11.16
C LEU A 277 3.74 -13.14 -9.77
N LYS A 278 4.40 -13.87 -8.87
CA LYS A 278 3.95 -14.01 -7.49
C LYS A 278 3.95 -12.66 -6.76
N SER A 279 5.01 -11.87 -6.88
CA SER A 279 5.10 -10.54 -6.24
C SER A 279 4.01 -9.60 -6.74
N GLU A 280 3.84 -9.50 -8.05
CA GLU A 280 2.84 -8.64 -8.69
C GLU A 280 1.40 -9.06 -8.31
N PHE A 281 1.15 -10.36 -8.21
CA PHE A 281 -0.14 -10.85 -7.71
C PHE A 281 -0.37 -10.45 -6.25
N LEU A 282 0.64 -10.61 -5.38
CA LEU A 282 0.53 -10.20 -3.98
C LEU A 282 0.28 -8.71 -3.86
N ASP A 283 1.03 -7.89 -4.59
CA ASP A 283 0.85 -6.44 -4.63
C ASP A 283 -0.56 -6.07 -5.09
N HIS A 284 -1.08 -6.73 -6.12
CA HIS A 284 -2.47 -6.56 -6.56
C HIS A 284 -3.47 -6.85 -5.43
N MET A 285 -3.32 -7.96 -4.71
CA MET A 285 -4.18 -8.33 -3.59
C MET A 285 -4.06 -7.34 -2.42
N GLU A 286 -2.86 -6.83 -2.15
CA GLU A 286 -2.62 -5.80 -1.13
C GLU A 286 -3.31 -4.48 -1.50
N GLN A 287 -3.20 -4.06 -2.76
CA GLN A 287 -3.84 -2.84 -3.25
C GLN A 287 -5.37 -2.93 -3.19
N ARG A 288 -5.96 -4.09 -3.56
CA ARG A 288 -7.40 -4.35 -3.40
C ARG A 288 -7.81 -4.23 -1.94
N PHE A 289 -7.03 -4.81 -1.03
CA PHE A 289 -7.30 -4.71 0.39
C PHE A 289 -7.27 -3.26 0.89
N LEU A 290 -6.27 -2.47 0.48
CA LEU A 290 -6.12 -1.07 0.90
C LEU A 290 -7.24 -0.17 0.35
N ARG A 291 -7.72 -0.43 -0.87
CA ARG A 291 -8.85 0.27 -1.48
C ARG A 291 -10.19 -0.08 -0.84
N GLY A 292 -10.27 -1.25 -0.22
CA GLY A 292 -11.51 -1.74 0.38
C GLY A 292 -12.35 -2.53 -0.60
N ASP A 293 -11.74 -3.12 -1.63
CA ASP A 293 -12.48 -3.86 -2.66
C ASP A 293 -12.84 -5.29 -2.20
N ASP A 294 -12.36 -5.73 -1.03
CA ASP A 294 -12.60 -7.06 -0.45
C ASP A 294 -13.77 -7.09 0.57
N GLU A 295 -14.78 -6.21 0.47
CA GLU A 295 -15.88 -6.13 1.45
C GLU A 295 -16.66 -7.45 1.62
N GLU A 296 -16.68 -8.30 0.59
CA GLU A 296 -17.30 -9.64 0.65
C GLU A 296 -16.53 -10.60 1.59
N PHE A 297 -15.23 -10.38 1.79
CA PHE A 297 -14.32 -11.29 2.51
C PHE A 297 -13.73 -10.70 3.79
N PHE A 298 -13.82 -9.39 3.95
CA PHE A 298 -13.26 -8.68 5.08
C PHE A 298 -14.17 -7.55 5.54
N ASP A 299 -14.48 -7.54 6.84
CA ASP A 299 -15.29 -6.50 7.45
C ASP A 299 -14.45 -5.25 7.78
N TYR A 300 -14.39 -4.32 6.83
CA TYR A 300 -13.68 -3.05 6.98
C TYR A 300 -14.25 -2.11 8.04
N SER A 301 -15.51 -2.33 8.46
CA SER A 301 -16.11 -1.52 9.53
C SER A 301 -15.33 -1.64 10.84
N THR A 302 -14.62 -2.75 11.05
CA THR A 302 -13.78 -2.97 12.23
C THR A 302 -12.50 -2.13 12.25
N ILE A 303 -12.02 -1.70 11.07
CA ILE A 303 -10.75 -0.96 10.91
C ILE A 303 -10.99 0.53 10.75
N ASP A 304 -12.02 0.89 9.98
CA ASP A 304 -12.23 2.28 9.53
C ASP A 304 -12.81 3.18 10.64
N LEU A 305 -13.08 2.61 11.82
CA LEU A 305 -13.47 3.35 13.03
C LEU A 305 -12.39 4.36 13.45
N PRO A 306 -12.78 5.49 14.08
CA PRO A 306 -11.90 6.64 14.33
C PRO A 306 -10.80 6.41 15.38
N GLU A 307 -10.54 5.18 15.83
CA GLU A 307 -9.54 4.92 16.86
C GLU A 307 -8.12 5.13 16.30
N ASN A 308 -7.46 6.20 16.74
CA ASN A 308 -6.07 6.49 16.40
C ASN A 308 -5.16 5.78 17.41
N THR A 309 -4.43 4.78 16.93
CA THR A 309 -3.36 4.14 17.70
C THR A 309 -2.06 4.96 17.56
N ARG A 310 -1.15 4.80 18.53
CA ARG A 310 0.20 5.41 18.47
C ARG A 310 0.98 5.05 17.20
N GLU A 311 0.70 3.90 16.60
CA GLU A 311 1.32 3.49 15.33
C GLU A 311 0.81 4.34 14.16
N LEU A 312 -0.47 4.70 14.16
CA LEU A 312 -1.07 5.56 13.13
C LEU A 312 -0.58 7.00 13.25
N GLU A 313 -0.39 7.52 14.46
CA GLU A 313 0.21 8.83 14.67
C GLU A 313 1.61 8.91 14.04
N LYS A 314 2.46 7.89 14.27
CA LYS A 314 3.79 7.83 13.66
C LYS A 314 3.76 7.81 12.14
N MET A 315 2.82 7.08 11.53
CA MET A 315 2.69 7.06 10.06
C MET A 315 2.24 8.43 9.55
N GLN A 316 1.34 9.11 10.24
CA GLN A 316 0.91 10.45 9.88
C GLN A 316 2.05 11.46 9.95
N ASP A 317 2.91 11.36 10.97
CA ASP A 317 4.08 12.21 11.10
C ASP A 317 5.04 12.01 9.92
N GLN A 318 5.26 10.76 9.49
CA GLN A 318 6.08 10.43 8.32
C GLN A 318 5.48 10.97 7.02
N ASP A 319 4.17 10.80 6.80
CA ASP A 319 3.50 11.33 5.61
C ASP A 319 3.58 12.87 5.55
N LEU A 320 3.54 13.54 6.70
CA LEU A 320 3.70 14.99 6.80
C LEU A 320 5.14 15.43 6.50
N GLU A 321 6.12 14.66 6.95
CA GLU A 321 7.53 14.87 6.66
C GLU A 321 7.83 14.68 5.16
N ASP A 322 7.34 13.61 4.56
CA ASP A 322 7.48 13.36 3.11
C ASP A 322 6.81 14.48 2.30
N ALA A 323 5.59 14.90 2.67
CA ALA A 323 4.91 16.03 2.03
C ALA A 323 5.64 17.37 2.22
N TYR A 324 6.41 17.52 3.30
CA TYR A 324 7.26 18.69 3.53
C TYR A 324 8.47 18.71 2.60
N PHE A 325 9.07 17.54 2.32
CA PHE A 325 10.19 17.41 1.38
C PHE A 325 9.77 17.48 -0.09
N ASP A 326 8.58 17.00 -0.45
CA ASP A 326 8.04 17.07 -1.82
C ASP A 326 7.59 18.48 -2.23
N ALA A 327 7.49 19.41 -1.28
CA ALA A 327 7.05 20.79 -1.50
C ALA A 327 8.18 21.77 -1.86
N ASP A 328 9.45 21.32 -1.82
CA ASP A 328 10.65 21.99 -2.35
C ASP A 328 10.86 21.66 -3.84
#